data_AF-A0A2D7M2Q4-F1
#
_entry.id   AF-A0A2D7M2Q4-F1
#
_cell.length_a   1.000
_cell.length_b   1.000
_cell.length_c   1.000
_cell.angle_alpha   90.00
_cell.angle_beta   90.00
_cell.angle_gamma   90.00
#
_symmetry.space_group_name_H-M   'P 1'
#
loop_
_entity.id
_entity.type
_entity.pdbx_description
1 polymer ?
#
loop_
_entity_poly.entity_id
_entity_poly.type
_entity_poly.pdbx_seq_one_letter_code
_entity_poly.pdbx_strand_id
1 'polypeptide(L)'
;LGVTPDLTTLGKIVGGGMPMGVVCGPKKYMEYFSPTGSVYQAGTLSGNPLSVAAGIALLRRLRTDADQIYSSLDESSQLLQELWKSALDSQGIAHSWHRVGSMFGLFFTPETVINFQDAAKADEATFKKFFHGLLAEGVAIAPSSYEAGFVSLAHQQEDIQFTAEAISRIQF
;
A
#
# COMPACT_ATOMS: atom_id res chain seq x y z
N LEU A 1 -1.18 -9.80 -14.99
CA LEU A 1 -0.57 -11.15 -14.85
C LEU A 1 -1.45 -12.27 -15.41
N GLY A 2 -2.79 -12.14 -15.43
CA GLY A 2 -3.65 -13.15 -16.06
C GLY A 2 -3.63 -14.51 -15.36
N VAL A 3 -3.23 -14.54 -14.08
CA VAL A 3 -3.14 -15.75 -13.26
C VAL A 3 -4.36 -15.85 -12.37
N THR A 4 -5.03 -16.99 -12.38
CA THR A 4 -6.16 -17.29 -11.50
C THR A 4 -5.71 -18.26 -10.40
N PRO A 5 -5.67 -17.84 -9.13
CA PRO A 5 -5.30 -18.73 -8.03
C PRO A 5 -6.47 -19.67 -7.66
N ASP A 6 -6.15 -20.79 -7.01
CA ASP A 6 -7.16 -21.69 -6.42
C ASP A 6 -7.93 -21.02 -5.28
N LEU A 7 -7.25 -20.19 -4.47
CA LEU A 7 -7.83 -19.45 -3.36
C LEU A 7 -7.23 -18.04 -3.30
N THR A 8 -8.05 -17.08 -2.91
CA THR A 8 -7.65 -15.68 -2.70
C THR A 8 -7.97 -15.28 -1.27
N THR A 9 -7.00 -14.65 -0.61
CA THR A 9 -7.18 -14.03 0.70
C THR A 9 -7.20 -12.51 0.54
N LEU A 10 -8.22 -11.84 1.07
CA LEU A 10 -8.38 -10.40 1.05
C LEU A 10 -8.43 -9.86 2.48
N GLY A 11 -8.00 -8.61 2.63
CA GLY A 11 -8.03 -7.87 3.88
C GLY A 11 -7.93 -6.37 3.60
N LYS A 12 -7.45 -5.60 4.58
CA LYS A 12 -7.23 -4.16 4.44
C LYS A 12 -8.49 -3.44 3.94
N ILE A 13 -8.48 -2.96 2.71
CA ILE A 13 -9.57 -2.17 2.15
C ILE A 13 -10.89 -2.94 2.09
N VAL A 14 -10.90 -4.29 2.04
CA VAL A 14 -12.14 -5.08 1.87
C VAL A 14 -13.21 -4.78 2.93
N GLY A 15 -12.79 -4.36 4.14
CA GLY A 15 -13.69 -3.96 5.21
C GLY A 15 -14.10 -2.49 5.22
N GLY A 16 -13.69 -1.69 4.23
CA GLY A 16 -14.00 -0.26 4.16
C GLY A 16 -13.48 0.56 5.35
N GLY A 17 -12.32 0.17 5.90
CA GLY A 17 -11.75 0.76 7.13
C GLY A 17 -12.13 0.03 8.42
N MET A 18 -13.07 -0.93 8.36
CA MET A 18 -13.42 -1.79 9.48
C MET A 18 -12.66 -3.14 9.45
N PRO A 19 -12.50 -3.83 10.59
CA PRO A 19 -11.84 -5.13 10.64
C PRO A 19 -12.55 -6.18 9.78
N MET A 20 -11.92 -6.61 8.69
CA MET A 20 -12.43 -7.69 7.85
C MET A 20 -11.29 -8.42 7.13
N GLY A 21 -11.36 -9.75 7.17
CA GLY A 21 -10.61 -10.64 6.30
C GLY A 21 -11.58 -11.52 5.52
N VAL A 22 -11.22 -11.90 4.30
CA VAL A 22 -12.04 -12.75 3.42
C VAL A 22 -11.15 -13.83 2.81
N VAL A 23 -11.62 -15.07 2.80
CA VAL A 23 -11.08 -16.15 1.98
C VAL A 23 -12.13 -16.48 0.93
N CYS A 24 -11.75 -16.49 -0.35
CA CYS A 24 -12.66 -16.78 -1.45
C CYS A 24 -11.97 -17.62 -2.53
N GLY A 25 -12.76 -18.25 -3.39
CA GLY A 25 -12.28 -19.08 -4.48
C GLY A 25 -13.41 -19.87 -5.14
N PRO A 26 -13.08 -20.83 -6.01
CA PRO A 26 -14.03 -21.77 -6.60
C PRO A 26 -14.89 -22.46 -5.53
N LYS A 27 -16.19 -22.60 -5.85
CA LYS A 27 -17.19 -23.22 -4.99
C LYS A 27 -16.76 -24.57 -4.40
N LYS A 28 -16.13 -25.43 -5.21
CA LYS A 28 -15.63 -26.74 -4.78
C LYS A 28 -14.69 -26.69 -3.57
N TYR A 29 -13.95 -25.59 -3.38
CA TYR A 29 -13.10 -25.41 -2.21
C TYR A 29 -13.85 -24.73 -1.05
N MET A 30 -14.74 -23.79 -1.35
CA MET A 30 -15.55 -23.11 -0.32
C MET A 30 -16.52 -24.05 0.40
N GLU A 31 -17.00 -25.10 -0.28
CA GLU A 31 -17.89 -26.11 0.30
C GLU A 31 -17.21 -27.02 1.34
N TYR A 32 -15.88 -26.96 1.50
CA TYR A 32 -15.19 -27.66 2.59
C TYR A 32 -15.38 -26.97 3.95
N PHE A 33 -15.69 -25.67 3.98
CA PHE A 33 -15.90 -24.96 5.24
C PHE A 33 -17.22 -25.36 5.90
N SER A 34 -17.21 -25.48 7.23
CA SER A 34 -18.43 -25.66 8.02
C SER A 34 -19.39 -24.48 7.82
N PRO A 35 -20.72 -24.71 7.79
CA PRO A 35 -21.41 -25.95 8.13
C PRO A 35 -21.55 -26.95 6.97
N THR A 36 -21.13 -26.59 5.75
CA THR A 36 -21.29 -27.45 4.56
C THR A 36 -20.31 -28.62 4.55
N GLY A 37 -19.06 -28.36 4.92
CA GLY A 37 -17.99 -29.35 4.92
C GLY A 37 -17.33 -29.53 6.29
N SER A 38 -16.25 -30.32 6.30
CA SER A 38 -15.59 -30.78 7.53
C SER A 38 -14.53 -29.82 8.08
N VAL A 39 -14.16 -28.76 7.36
CA VAL A 39 -13.16 -27.78 7.81
C VAL A 39 -13.83 -26.75 8.70
N TYR A 40 -13.57 -26.84 10.00
CA TYR A 40 -14.15 -25.92 10.97
C TYR A 40 -13.54 -24.52 10.84
N GLN A 41 -14.39 -23.51 10.65
CA GLN A 41 -14.02 -22.11 10.71
C GLN A 41 -15.14 -21.35 11.42
N ALA A 42 -14.78 -20.60 12.46
CA ALA A 42 -15.69 -19.74 13.19
C ALA A 42 -14.97 -18.46 13.63
N GLY A 43 -15.74 -17.42 13.89
CA GLY A 43 -15.26 -16.18 14.48
C GLY A 43 -16.43 -15.34 14.98
N THR A 44 -16.40 -14.93 16.25
CA THR A 44 -17.51 -14.22 16.91
C THR A 44 -17.93 -12.96 16.17
N LEU A 45 -16.98 -12.24 15.57
CA LEU A 45 -17.22 -11.00 14.84
C LEU A 45 -17.13 -11.17 13.31
N SER A 46 -16.96 -12.41 12.82
CA SER A 46 -16.98 -12.70 11.40
C SER A 46 -18.34 -12.33 10.81
N GLY A 47 -18.35 -11.44 9.81
CA GLY A 47 -19.58 -10.97 9.19
C GLY A 47 -20.40 -9.99 10.04
N ASN A 48 -19.80 -9.34 11.04
CA ASN A 48 -20.52 -8.34 11.85
C ASN A 48 -21.14 -7.24 10.95
N PRO A 49 -22.37 -6.76 11.24
CA PRO A 49 -23.10 -5.87 10.34
C PRO A 49 -22.37 -4.56 10.00
N LEU A 50 -21.60 -4.00 10.94
CA LEU A 50 -20.87 -2.75 10.73
C LEU A 50 -19.77 -2.92 9.67
N SER A 51 -18.97 -3.97 9.80
CA SER A 51 -17.89 -4.24 8.84
C SER A 51 -18.44 -4.62 7.47
N VAL A 52 -19.53 -5.41 7.43
CA VAL A 52 -20.21 -5.77 6.18
C VAL A 52 -20.80 -4.55 5.48
N ALA A 53 -21.44 -3.63 6.22
CA ALA A 53 -21.98 -2.40 5.65
C ALA A 53 -20.89 -1.50 5.04
N ALA A 54 -19.78 -1.29 5.77
CA ALA A 54 -18.63 -0.52 5.30
C ALA A 54 -17.98 -1.15 4.05
N GLY A 55 -17.76 -2.47 4.07
CA GLY A 55 -17.22 -3.21 2.93
C GLY A 55 -18.13 -3.13 1.69
N ILE A 56 -19.45 -3.31 1.85
CA ILE A 56 -20.41 -3.18 0.74
C ILE A 56 -20.39 -1.77 0.15
N ALA A 57 -20.34 -0.73 1.00
CA ALA A 57 -20.28 0.65 0.53
C ALA A 57 -19.03 0.91 -0.32
N LEU A 58 -17.86 0.47 0.15
CA LEU A 58 -16.62 0.58 -0.61
C LEU A 58 -16.68 -0.22 -1.92
N LEU A 59 -17.05 -1.50 -1.87
CA LEU A 59 -17.05 -2.38 -3.04
C LEU A 59 -18.04 -1.91 -4.11
N ARG A 60 -19.18 -1.33 -3.71
CA ARG A 60 -20.13 -0.72 -4.66
C ARG A 60 -19.50 0.47 -5.38
N ARG A 61 -18.81 1.35 -4.65
CA ARG A 61 -18.10 2.48 -5.25
C ARG A 61 -17.01 2.01 -6.21
N LEU A 62 -16.17 1.07 -5.76
CA LEU A 62 -15.11 0.50 -6.61
C LEU A 62 -15.69 -0.16 -7.85
N ARG A 63 -16.83 -0.85 -7.76
CA ARG A 63 -17.47 -1.48 -8.93
C ARG A 63 -17.98 -0.46 -9.95
N THR A 64 -18.47 0.71 -9.50
CA THR A 64 -19.01 1.74 -10.40
C THR A 64 -17.89 2.58 -11.01
N ASP A 65 -16.88 2.94 -10.21
CA ASP A 65 -15.90 3.97 -10.56
C ASP A 65 -14.47 3.43 -10.70
N ALA A 66 -14.30 2.11 -10.88
CA ALA A 66 -13.00 1.42 -10.88
C ALA A 66 -11.96 2.14 -11.75
N ASP A 67 -12.28 2.33 -13.03
CA ASP A 67 -11.32 2.85 -14.01
C ASP A 67 -10.83 4.25 -13.62
N GLN A 68 -11.76 5.13 -13.21
CA GLN A 68 -11.42 6.47 -12.75
C GLN A 68 -10.61 6.45 -11.46
N ILE A 69 -11.01 5.64 -10.48
CA ILE A 69 -10.33 5.53 -9.18
C ILE A 69 -8.90 5.03 -9.36
N TYR A 70 -8.71 3.94 -10.11
CA TYR A 70 -7.40 3.33 -10.29
C TYR A 70 -6.50 4.17 -11.19
N SER A 71 -7.02 4.84 -12.23
CA SER A 71 -6.24 5.80 -13.03
C SER A 71 -5.75 6.96 -12.18
N SER A 72 -6.65 7.59 -11.42
CA SER A 72 -6.29 8.73 -10.55
C SER A 72 -5.25 8.35 -9.50
N LEU A 73 -5.40 7.18 -8.87
CA LEU A 73 -4.39 6.68 -7.92
C LEU A 73 -3.04 6.39 -8.57
N ASP A 74 -3.03 5.85 -9.79
CA ASP A 74 -1.81 5.58 -10.55
C ASP A 74 -1.09 6.90 -10.87
N GLU A 75 -1.82 7.88 -11.40
CA GLU A 75 -1.32 9.23 -11.71
C GLU A 75 -0.74 9.92 -10.47
N SER A 76 -1.47 9.92 -9.35
CA SER A 76 -0.98 10.51 -8.09
C SER A 76 0.28 9.81 -7.58
N SER A 77 0.34 8.48 -7.64
CA SER A 77 1.52 7.73 -7.22
C SER A 77 2.72 7.93 -8.14
N GLN A 78 2.49 8.13 -9.44
CA GLN A 78 3.53 8.46 -10.41
C GLN A 78 4.10 9.84 -10.11
N LEU A 79 3.24 10.84 -9.90
CA LEU A 79 3.69 12.19 -9.55
C LEU A 79 4.52 12.18 -8.25
N LEU A 80 4.07 11.44 -7.23
CA LEU A 80 4.80 11.29 -5.98
C LEU A 80 6.19 10.69 -6.22
N GLN A 81 6.27 9.61 -7.00
CA GLN A 81 7.55 8.99 -7.37
C GLN A 81 8.47 9.97 -8.07
N GLU A 82 7.99 10.69 -9.09
CA GLU A 82 8.79 11.65 -9.86
C GLU A 82 9.36 12.76 -8.98
N LEU A 83 8.51 13.35 -8.13
CA LEU A 83 8.92 14.47 -7.26
C LEU A 83 9.86 14.03 -6.14
N TRP A 84 9.61 12.89 -5.49
CA TRP A 84 10.50 12.39 -4.45
C TRP A 84 11.86 11.95 -5.01
N LYS A 85 11.88 11.31 -6.18
CA LYS A 85 13.14 10.97 -6.87
C LYS A 85 13.96 12.23 -7.14
N SER A 86 13.34 13.26 -7.74
CA SER A 86 14.00 14.54 -8.00
C SER A 86 14.57 15.18 -6.72
N ALA A 87 13.80 15.20 -5.63
CA ALA A 87 14.24 15.75 -4.35
C ALA A 87 15.43 14.99 -3.74
N LEU A 88 15.46 13.66 -3.84
CA LEU A 88 16.57 12.83 -3.37
C LEU A 88 17.80 12.94 -4.28
N ASP A 89 17.59 12.95 -5.60
CA ASP A 89 18.65 13.08 -6.61
C ASP A 89 19.39 14.42 -6.46
N SER A 90 18.66 15.52 -6.22
CA SER A 90 19.25 16.86 -5.98
C SER A 90 20.15 16.92 -4.74
N GLN A 91 20.00 15.99 -3.81
CA GLN A 91 20.80 15.86 -2.59
C GLN A 91 21.86 14.75 -2.70
N GLY A 92 21.96 14.07 -3.85
CA GLY A 92 22.91 12.98 -4.08
C GLY A 92 22.60 11.70 -3.30
N ILE A 93 21.36 11.49 -2.88
CA ILE A 93 20.96 10.32 -2.08
C ILE A 93 20.65 9.14 -2.98
N ALA A 94 21.50 8.10 -2.90
CA ALA A 94 21.31 6.86 -3.65
C ALA A 94 20.04 6.12 -3.20
N HIS A 95 19.21 5.74 -4.17
CA HIS A 95 17.92 5.13 -3.88
C HIS A 95 17.39 4.26 -5.03
N SER A 96 16.51 3.32 -4.71
CA SER A 96 15.75 2.48 -5.63
C SER A 96 14.25 2.61 -5.36
N TRP A 97 13.46 2.69 -6.42
CA TRP A 97 12.00 2.85 -6.36
C TRP A 97 11.28 1.69 -7.03
N HIS A 98 10.17 1.28 -6.43
CA HIS A 98 9.19 0.39 -7.02
C HIS A 98 7.80 1.01 -6.91
N ARG A 99 6.97 0.83 -7.93
CA ARG A 99 5.60 1.31 -7.95
C ARG A 99 4.69 0.30 -8.63
N VAL A 100 3.53 0.05 -8.06
CA VAL A 100 2.47 -0.77 -8.66
C VAL A 100 1.13 -0.13 -8.31
N GLY A 101 0.49 0.54 -9.28
CA GLY A 101 -0.71 1.32 -8.99
C GLY A 101 -0.40 2.35 -7.90
N SER A 102 -1.29 2.44 -6.91
CA SER A 102 -1.18 3.36 -5.76
C SER A 102 -0.11 3.01 -4.71
N MET A 103 0.55 1.86 -4.86
CA MET A 103 1.55 1.36 -3.92
C MET A 103 2.95 1.70 -4.41
N PHE A 104 3.83 2.10 -3.49
CA PHE A 104 5.23 2.32 -3.80
C PHE A 104 6.15 1.74 -2.72
N GLY A 105 7.40 1.51 -3.08
CA GLY A 105 8.48 1.17 -2.17
C GLY A 105 9.71 2.02 -2.48
N LEU A 106 10.35 2.54 -1.43
CA LEU A 106 11.57 3.34 -1.50
C LEU A 106 12.64 2.68 -0.65
N PHE A 107 13.75 2.31 -1.28
CA PHE A 107 14.91 1.70 -0.63
C PHE A 107 16.13 2.60 -0.81
N PHE A 108 16.89 2.84 0.26
CA PHE A 108 18.12 3.62 0.19
C PHE A 108 19.30 2.74 -0.22
N THR A 109 19.39 2.48 -1.52
CA THR A 109 20.44 1.70 -2.17
C THR A 109 20.48 2.07 -3.65
N PRO A 110 21.65 2.10 -4.32
CA PRO A 110 21.73 2.25 -5.77
C PRO A 110 21.35 0.97 -6.53
N GLU A 111 21.27 -0.18 -5.85
CA GLU A 111 20.94 -1.47 -6.46
C GLU A 111 19.43 -1.64 -6.65
N THR A 112 19.02 -2.35 -7.70
CA THR A 112 17.60 -2.72 -7.89
C THR A 112 17.20 -3.76 -6.86
N VAL A 113 16.06 -3.54 -6.17
CA VAL A 113 15.54 -4.44 -5.15
C VAL A 113 14.47 -5.37 -5.75
N ILE A 114 14.78 -6.65 -5.94
CA ILE A 114 13.82 -7.61 -6.53
C ILE A 114 13.41 -8.73 -5.55
N ASN A 115 14.03 -8.79 -4.38
CA ASN A 115 13.76 -9.78 -3.35
C ASN A 115 14.11 -9.22 -1.95
N PHE A 116 13.86 -10.03 -0.91
CA PHE A 116 14.13 -9.65 0.47
C PHE A 116 15.63 -9.47 0.76
N GLN A 117 16.50 -10.30 0.18
CA GLN A 117 17.95 -10.21 0.38
C GLN A 117 18.51 -8.88 -0.14
N ASP A 118 17.96 -8.34 -1.22
CA ASP A 118 18.34 -7.02 -1.74
C ASP A 118 17.79 -5.90 -0.84
N ALA A 119 16.53 -6.01 -0.40
CA ALA A 119 15.93 -5.04 0.52
C ALA A 119 16.71 -4.95 1.84
N ALA A 120 17.20 -6.08 2.36
CA ALA A 120 17.97 -6.15 3.60
C ALA A 120 19.36 -5.49 3.51
N LYS A 121 19.86 -5.19 2.31
CA LYS A 121 21.11 -4.44 2.10
C LYS A 121 20.90 -2.92 2.07
N ALA A 122 19.65 -2.45 2.02
CA ALA A 122 19.36 -1.02 1.99
C ALA A 122 19.85 -0.30 3.25
N ASP A 123 20.28 0.95 3.10
CA ASP A 123 20.84 1.75 4.19
C ASP A 123 19.76 2.17 5.20
N GLU A 124 19.70 1.43 6.31
CA GLU A 124 18.80 1.69 7.42
C GLU A 124 19.09 3.03 8.12
N ALA A 125 20.34 3.49 8.14
CA ALA A 125 20.70 4.77 8.78
C ALA A 125 20.14 5.95 7.97
N THR A 126 20.28 5.89 6.64
CA THR A 126 19.67 6.88 5.74
C THR A 126 18.13 6.84 5.84
N PHE A 127 17.53 5.64 5.91
CA PHE A 127 16.08 5.54 6.15
C PHE A 127 15.63 6.19 7.45
N LYS A 128 16.37 6.02 8.56
CA LYS A 128 16.03 6.64 9.84
C LYS A 128 16.05 8.16 9.76
N LYS A 129 17.07 8.75 9.10
CA LYS A 129 17.14 10.20 8.87
C LYS A 129 15.97 10.67 8.02
N PHE A 130 15.66 9.95 6.94
CA PHE A 130 14.52 10.24 6.09
C PHE A 130 13.19 10.21 6.84
N PHE A 131 12.92 9.14 7.59
CA PHE A 131 11.69 8.97 8.37
C PHE A 131 11.52 10.10 9.41
N HIS A 132 12.56 10.36 10.21
CA HIS A 132 12.49 11.40 11.23
C HIS A 132 12.46 12.81 10.63
N GLY A 133 13.14 13.03 9.51
CA GLY A 133 13.12 14.29 8.77
C GLY A 133 11.72 14.59 8.23
N LEU A 134 11.09 13.65 7.54
CA LEU A 134 9.71 13.79 7.09
C LEU A 134 8.74 14.02 8.26
N LEU A 135 8.91 13.28 9.36
CA LEU A 135 8.06 13.43 10.53
C LEU A 135 8.19 14.82 11.17
N ALA A 136 9.40 15.39 11.21
CA ALA A 136 9.64 16.75 11.70
C ALA A 136 8.97 17.82 10.82
N GLU A 137 8.83 17.53 9.53
CA GLU A 137 8.12 18.36 8.55
C GLU A 137 6.59 18.09 8.53
N GLY A 138 6.08 17.21 9.41
CA GLY A 138 4.66 16.89 9.50
C GLY A 138 4.16 15.85 8.49
N VAL A 139 5.07 15.13 7.82
CA VAL A 139 4.75 14.05 6.87
C VAL A 139 4.97 12.70 7.56
N ALA A 140 3.88 11.99 7.83
CA ALA A 140 3.95 10.65 8.41
C ALA A 140 4.01 9.57 7.32
N ILE A 141 5.08 8.78 7.32
CA ILE A 141 5.21 7.57 6.50
C ILE A 141 5.30 6.32 7.40
N ALA A 142 5.27 5.12 6.80
CA ALA A 142 5.47 3.89 7.56
C ALA A 142 6.85 3.90 8.26
N PRO A 143 6.93 3.54 9.56
CA PRO A 143 8.18 3.56 10.34
C PRO A 143 9.05 2.31 10.08
N SER A 144 9.15 1.88 8.82
CA SER A 144 9.93 0.71 8.40
C SER A 144 10.38 0.84 6.95
N SER A 145 11.66 0.58 6.69
CA SER A 145 12.24 0.54 5.33
C SER A 145 11.75 -0.64 4.50
N TYR A 146 11.08 -1.61 5.14
CA TYR A 146 10.52 -2.78 4.48
C TYR A 146 9.05 -2.60 4.10
N GLU A 147 8.42 -1.48 4.48
CA GLU A 147 7.01 -1.28 4.19
C GLU A 147 6.74 -0.54 2.88
N ALA A 148 5.61 -0.89 2.28
CA ALA A 148 5.06 -0.14 1.18
C ALA A 148 4.44 1.18 1.67
N GLY A 149 4.63 2.23 0.88
CA GLY A 149 3.84 3.45 0.96
C GLY A 149 2.56 3.33 0.12
N PHE A 150 1.53 4.10 0.50
CA PHE A 150 0.22 4.07 -0.14
C PHE A 150 -0.28 5.49 -0.41
N VAL A 151 -0.68 5.75 -1.65
CA VAL A 151 -1.46 6.95 -1.99
C VAL A 151 -2.95 6.62 -1.87
N SER A 152 -3.74 7.60 -1.45
CA SER A 152 -5.20 7.50 -1.33
C SER A 152 -5.89 8.56 -2.17
N LEU A 153 -7.17 8.37 -2.46
CA LEU A 153 -8.00 9.33 -3.20
C LEU A 153 -8.21 10.67 -2.46
N ALA A 154 -7.78 10.76 -1.21
CA ALA A 154 -7.85 12.01 -0.45
C ALA A 154 -6.65 12.93 -0.70
N HIS A 155 -5.52 12.37 -1.17
CA HIS A 155 -4.33 13.16 -1.46
C HIS A 155 -4.56 14.01 -2.71
N GLN A 156 -4.27 15.30 -2.59
CA GLN A 156 -4.28 16.25 -3.68
C GLN A 156 -2.86 16.46 -4.22
N GLN A 157 -2.75 17.14 -5.36
CA GLN A 157 -1.45 17.45 -5.97
C GLN A 157 -0.58 18.29 -5.02
N GLU A 158 -1.20 19.19 -4.27
CA GLU A 158 -0.57 20.06 -3.28
C GLU A 158 0.02 19.25 -2.12
N ASP A 159 -0.68 18.20 -1.65
CA ASP A 159 -0.16 17.30 -0.61
C ASP A 159 1.12 16.60 -1.10
N ILE A 160 1.11 16.13 -2.35
CA ILE A 160 2.26 15.45 -2.95
C ILE A 160 3.44 16.42 -3.12
N GLN A 161 3.19 17.64 -3.61
CA GLN A 161 4.22 18.67 -3.71
C GLN A 161 4.84 19.01 -2.35
N PHE A 162 3.99 19.19 -1.33
CA PHE A 162 4.43 19.44 0.04
C PHE A 162 5.38 18.34 0.55
N THR A 163 5.08 17.06 0.26
CA THR A 163 6.00 15.98 0.67
C THR A 163 7.37 16.04 -0.01
N ALA A 164 7.45 16.45 -1.28
CA ALA A 164 8.73 16.58 -1.98
C ALA A 164 9.55 17.79 -1.49
N GLU A 165 8.87 18.90 -1.18
CA GLU A 165 9.50 20.06 -0.55
C GLU A 165 10.04 19.71 0.85
N ALA A 166 9.29 18.92 1.63
CA ALA A 166 9.74 18.41 2.92
C ALA A 166 11.03 17.59 2.78
N ILE A 167 11.10 16.68 1.80
CA ILE A 167 12.31 15.89 1.51
C ILE A 167 13.50 16.79 1.20
N SER A 168 13.29 17.87 0.46
CA SER A 168 14.34 18.82 0.09
C SER A 168 14.91 19.59 1.29
N ARG A 169 14.23 19.59 2.44
CA ARG A 169 14.69 20.23 3.69
C ARG A 169 15.37 19.25 4.66
N ILE A 170 15.30 17.94 4.40
CA ILE A 170 15.91 16.92 5.27
C ILE A 170 17.43 17.00 5.18
N GLN A 171 18.11 16.94 6.32
CA GLN A 171 19.57 16.80 6.36
C GLN A 171 19.93 15.32 6.52
N PHE A 172 20.46 14.75 5.44
CA PHE A 172 20.91 13.35 5.37
C PHE A 172 22.32 13.13 5.91
#